data_AF-A0AAU4EJH6-F1
#
_entry.id   AF-A0AAU4EJH6-F1
#
_cell.length_a   1.000
_cell.length_b   1.000
_cell.length_c   1.000
_cell.angle_alpha   90.00
_cell.angle_beta   90.00
_cell.angle_gamma   90.00
#
_symmetry.space_group_name_H-M   'P 1'
#
loop_
_entity.id
_entity.type
_entity.pdbx_description
1 polymer ?
#
loop_
_entity_poly.entity_id
_entity_poly.type
_entity_poly.pdbx_seq_one_letter_code
_entity_poly.pdbx_strand_id
1 'polypeptide(L)' 'MRTWITDTTRDLLDDPPPGGPVTLDEIAACTGITTHHLRAYYGSVDAVIADVTSGSTEPTRDGRC' A
#
# COMPACT_ATOMS: atom_id res chain seq x y z
N MET A 1 5.09 1.18 -10.86
CA MET A 1 4.09 2.03 -10.16
C MET A 1 3.17 1.18 -9.29
N ARG A 2 2.44 0.20 -9.86
CA ARG A 2 1.63 -0.76 -9.09
C ARG A 2 2.43 -1.52 -8.02
N THR A 3 3.63 -1.99 -8.36
CA THR A 3 4.59 -2.62 -7.42
C THR A 3 5.00 -1.73 -6.25
N TRP A 4 5.10 -0.42 -6.47
CA TRP A 4 5.46 0.54 -5.42
C TRP A 4 4.30 0.72 -4.44
N ILE A 5 3.07 0.81 -4.95
CA ILE A 5 1.86 0.90 -4.12
C ILE A 5 1.70 -0.35 -3.25
N THR A 6 1.91 -1.54 -3.81
CA THR A 6 1.83 -2.80 -3.05
C THR A 6 2.94 -2.91 -1.99
N ASP A 7 4.16 -2.47 -2.31
CA ASP A 7 5.28 -2.50 -1.38
C ASP A 7 5.06 -1.57 -0.18
N THR A 8 4.66 -0.31 -0.44
CA THR A 8 4.28 0.65 0.61
C THR A 8 3.08 0.18 1.43
N THR A 9 2.08 -0.44 0.80
CA THR A 9 0.93 -0.98 1.54
C THR A 9 1.34 -2.15 2.42
N ARG A 10 2.31 -2.98 1.99
CA ARG A 10 2.85 -4.07 2.80
C ARG A 10 3.58 -3.52 4.03
N ASP A 11 4.38 -2.47 3.86
CA ASP A 11 5.07 -1.79 4.96
C ASP A 11 4.08 -1.22 5.98
N LEU A 12 3.03 -0.52 5.50
CA LEU A 12 1.95 0.00 6.35
C LEU A 12 1.11 -1.09 7.04
N LEU A 13 1.06 -2.31 6.50
CA LEU A 13 0.39 -3.44 7.15
C LEU A 13 1.28 -4.10 8.21
N ASP A 14 2.60 -4.05 8.04
CA ASP A 14 3.58 -4.55 9.02
C ASP A 14 3.72 -3.58 10.20
N ASP A 15 3.79 -2.28 9.92
CA ASP A 15 3.79 -1.19 10.91
C ASP A 15 2.58 -0.25 10.70
N PRO A 16 1.43 -0.55 11.32
CA PRO A 16 0.22 0.23 11.13
C PRO A 16 0.35 1.65 11.72
N PRO A 17 -0.19 2.67 11.02
CA PRO A 17 -0.06 4.06 11.47
C PRO A 17 -0.76 4.29 12.83
N PRO A 18 -0.25 5.21 13.65
CA PRO A 18 -0.80 5.54 14.96
C PRO A 18 -2.12 6.32 14.79
N GLY A 19 -3.21 5.60 14.51
CA GLY A 19 -4.50 6.21 14.20
C GLY A 19 -5.59 5.24 13.75
N GLY A 20 -5.24 3.99 13.42
CA GLY A 20 -6.22 2.96 13.08
C GLY A 20 -5.82 2.16 11.83
N PRO A 21 -6.79 1.56 11.12
CA PRO A 21 -6.50 0.72 9.97
C PRO A 21 -5.94 1.53 8.80
N VAL A 22 -5.10 0.88 7.98
CA VAL A 22 -4.54 1.47 6.75
C VAL A 22 -5.66 1.98 5.85
N THR A 23 -5.52 3.21 5.36
CA THR A 23 -6.47 3.84 4.44
C THR A 23 -5.81 4.17 3.10
N LEU A 24 -6.63 4.41 2.08
CA LEU A 24 -6.14 4.89 0.77
C LEU A 24 -5.42 6.24 0.88
N ASP A 25 -5.76 7.06 1.88
CA ASP A 25 -5.12 8.36 2.10
C ASP A 25 -3.70 8.19 2.63
N GLU A 26 -3.52 7.31 3.61
CA GLU A 26 -2.21 6.95 4.16
C GLU A 26 -1.31 6.32 3.08
N ILE A 27 -1.85 5.39 2.28
CA ILE A 27 -1.10 4.79 1.17
C ILE A 27 -0.72 5.87 0.15
N ALA A 28 -1.63 6.79 -0.19
CA ALA A 28 -1.35 7.88 -1.11
C ALA A 28 -0.25 8.82 -0.57
N ALA A 29 -0.31 9.16 0.72
CA ALA A 29 0.69 9.98 1.41
C ALA A 29 2.08 9.31 1.39
N CYS A 30 2.18 8.03 1.75
CA CYS A 30 3.45 7.29 1.75
C CYS A 30 4.00 7.04 0.34
N THR A 31 3.13 6.84 -0.65
CA THR A 31 3.56 6.66 -2.05
C THR A 31 3.84 7.99 -2.77
N GLY A 32 3.52 9.13 -2.15
CA GLY A 32 3.69 10.46 -2.72
C GLY A 32 2.76 10.75 -3.91
N ILE A 33 1.62 10.05 -4.01
CA ILE A 33 0.62 10.29 -5.06
C ILE A 33 -0.68 10.81 -4.46
N THR A 34 -1.59 11.31 -5.30
CA THR A 34 -2.91 11.71 -4.83
C THR A 34 -3.83 10.51 -4.68
N THR A 35 -4.74 10.57 -3.72
CA THR A 35 -5.78 9.54 -3.50
C THR A 35 -6.64 9.32 -4.76
N HIS A 36 -6.83 10.36 -5.58
CA HIS A 36 -7.50 10.23 -6.88
C HIS A 36 -6.71 9.36 -7.85
N HIS A 37 -5.39 9.53 -7.90
CA HIS A 37 -4.51 8.71 -8.73
C HIS A 37 -4.45 7.27 -8.23
N LEU A 38 -4.40 7.07 -6.90
CA LEU A 38 -4.47 5.75 -6.28
C LEU A 38 -5.78 5.04 -6.62
N ARG A 39 -6.91 5.75 -6.57
CA ARG A 39 -8.25 5.22 -6.93
C ARG A 39 -8.38 4.81 -8.39
N ALA A 40 -7.58 5.38 -9.29
CA ALA A 40 -7.55 4.95 -10.69
C ALA A 40 -6.97 3.53 -10.85
N TYR A 41 -6.11 3.10 -9.91
CA TYR A 41 -5.53 1.75 -9.89
C TYR A 41 -6.27 0.78 -8.97
N TYR A 42 -6.73 1.25 -7.81
CA TYR A 42 -7.39 0.44 -6.79
C TYR A 42 -8.67 1.12 -6.32
N GLY A 43 -9.82 0.53 -6.65
CA GLY A 43 -11.12 1.09 -6.27
C GLY A 43 -11.40 1.12 -4.76
N SER A 44 -10.65 0.34 -3.98
CA SER A 44 -10.79 0.24 -2.52
C SER A 44 -9.46 -0.15 -1.87
N VAL A 45 -9.33 0.10 -0.57
CA VAL A 45 -8.17 -0.36 0.21
C VAL A 45 -8.06 -1.88 0.21
N ASP A 46 -9.21 -2.57 0.25
CA ASP A 46 -9.31 -4.03 0.19
C ASP A 46 -8.71 -4.58 -1.11
N ALA A 47 -8.94 -3.91 -2.24
CA ALA A 47 -8.34 -4.30 -3.52
C ALA A 47 -6.81 -4.18 -3.50
N VAL A 48 -6.25 -3.21 -2.76
CA VAL A 48 -4.79 -3.10 -2.58
C VAL A 48 -4.30 -4.24 -1.70
N ILE A 49 -4.96 -4.50 -0.57
CA ILE A 49 -4.60 -5.55 0.38
C ILE A 49 -4.66 -6.94 -0.29
N ALA A 50 -5.69 -7.21 -1.09
CA ALA A 50 -5.85 -8.43 -1.86
C ALA A 50 -4.71 -8.61 -2.88
N ASP A 51 -4.25 -7.52 -3.52
CA ASP A 51 -3.14 -7.55 -4.47
C ASP A 51 -1.80 -7.79 -3.76
N VAL A 52 -1.59 -7.19 -2.58
CA VAL A 52 -0.43 -7.45 -1.71
C VAL A 52 -0.38 -8.93 -1.28
N THR A 53 -1.50 -9.47 -0.82
CA THR A 53 -1.57 -10.88 -0.40
C THR A 53 -1.42 -11.84 -1.57
N SER A 54 -1.94 -11.50 -2.74
CA SER A 54 -1.79 -12.30 -3.97
C SER A 54 -0.36 -12.25 -4.53
N GLY A 55 0.37 -11.15 -4.31
CA GLY A 55 1.75 -10.96 -4.75
C GLY A 55 2.83 -11.50 -3.80
N SER A 56 2.46 -12.01 -2.62
CA SER A 56 3.37 -12.39 -1.53
C SER A 56 4.18 -13.68 -1.76
N THR A 57 4.32 -14.16 -3.00
CA THR A 57 5.10 -15.37 -3.31
C THR A 57 6.62 -15.18 -3.26
N GLU A 58 7.21 -13.99 -3.04
CA GLU A 58 8.66 -13.88 -2.80
C GLU A 58 9.05 -12.85 -1.70
N PRO A 59 9.96 -13.20 -0.77
CA PRO A 59 10.47 -12.30 0.26
C PRO A 59 11.80 -11.68 -0.18
N THR A 60 11.94 -10.36 -0.10
CA THR A 60 13.20 -9.59 0.06
C THR A 60 12.98 -8.16 -0.45
N ARG A 61 12.99 -7.14 0.42
CA ARG A 61 14.19 -6.41 0.84
C ARG A 61 13.84 -5.14 1.62
N ASP A 62 14.46 -5.04 2.79
CA ASP A 62 14.92 -3.84 3.48
C ASP A 62 15.03 -2.58 2.58
N GLY A 63 14.22 -1.56 2.85
CA GLY A 63 14.21 -0.32 2.06
C GLY A 63 13.21 0.71 2.56
N ARG A 64 13.44 1.23 3.77
CA ARG A 64 12.68 2.28 4.46
C ARG A 64 12.25 3.44 3.52
N CYS A 65 10.95 3.75 3.52
CA CYS A 65 10.42 5.08 3.17
C CYS A 65 10.63 6.07 4.32
#